data_AF-A0A3A8KHM1-F1
#
_entry.id   AF-A0A3A8KHM1-F1
#
_cell.length_a   1.000
_cell.length_b   1.000
_cell.length_c   1.000
_cell.angle_alpha   90.00
_cell.angle_beta   90.00
_cell.angle_gamma   90.00
#
_symmetry.space_group_name_H-M   'P 1'
#
loop_
_entity.id
_entity.type
_entity.pdbx_description
1 polymer ?
#
loop_
_entity_poly.entity_id
_entity_poly.type
_entity_poly.pdbx_seq_one_letter_code
_entity_poly.pdbx_strand_id
1 'polypeptide(L)'
;MTRMHWMGAGVFLLAALGIAEAAPPDAPDEQRVAITLADPACSTEKSTQCLCVGTPGTAAPQLGEIGVDLNALKTGGVPCVPGDFDKDGQPDYAFPGKDYSCNQSVPVRVVFTKNGKVREVLALPRDVSCLQLYAPRPRKGPHGEPKTARQGLVDWGEGNATWVYLFNGKKWAATTHPSESR
;
A
#
# COMPACT_ATOMS: atom_id res chain seq x y z
N MET A 1 28.54 44.02 70.22
CA MET A 1 28.82 43.25 68.98
C MET A 1 27.76 42.16 68.87
N THR A 2 27.02 41.85 67.81
CA THR A 2 26.74 42.38 66.48
C THR A 2 25.64 41.44 65.93
N ARG A 3 24.48 41.96 65.50
CA ARG A 3 23.52 41.39 64.49
C ARG A 3 22.94 39.97 64.75
N MET A 4 21.85 39.49 64.16
CA MET A 4 20.87 39.95 63.16
C MET A 4 19.62 39.07 63.33
N HIS A 5 18.44 39.65 63.08
CA HIS A 5 17.20 38.93 62.80
C HIS A 5 17.35 38.02 61.57
N TRP A 6 16.60 36.90 61.52
CA TRP A 6 15.86 36.55 60.30
C TRP A 6 14.70 35.59 60.54
N MET A 7 13.52 36.03 60.08
CA MET A 7 12.30 35.26 59.84
C MET A 7 12.42 34.50 58.50
N GLY A 8 11.77 33.35 58.38
CA GLY A 8 11.48 32.69 57.10
C GLY A 8 10.50 31.55 57.35
N ALA A 9 9.19 31.80 57.28
CA ALA A 9 8.36 31.71 56.08
C ALA A 9 8.01 30.25 55.75
N GLY A 10 6.77 29.87 56.10
CA GLY A 10 6.18 28.57 55.82
C GLY A 10 5.91 28.38 54.33
N VAL A 11 6.05 27.15 53.87
CA VAL A 11 5.71 26.72 52.51
C VAL A 11 4.30 26.12 52.53
N PHE A 12 3.37 26.82 51.90
CA PHE A 12 2.08 26.27 51.48
C PHE A 12 2.31 25.39 50.24
N LEU A 13 2.08 24.07 50.37
CA LEU A 13 1.97 23.18 49.22
C LEU A 13 0.56 23.31 48.63
N LEU A 14 0.46 23.96 47.47
CA LEU A 14 -0.71 23.91 46.59
C LEU A 14 -0.67 22.60 45.79
N ALA A 15 -1.58 21.67 46.11
CA ALA A 15 -1.86 20.51 45.27
C ALA A 15 -2.66 20.95 44.04
N ALA A 16 -2.03 21.00 42.88
CA ALA A 16 -2.71 21.17 41.61
C ALA A 16 -3.37 19.84 41.21
N LEU A 17 -4.69 19.75 41.36
CA LEU A 17 -5.52 18.72 40.75
C LEU A 17 -5.54 18.97 39.24
N GLY A 18 -4.70 18.23 38.51
CA GLY A 18 -4.77 18.16 37.06
C GLY A 18 -6.06 17.45 36.65
N ILE A 19 -6.98 18.20 36.03
CA ILE A 19 -8.12 17.64 35.32
C ILE A 19 -7.56 16.84 34.15
N ALA A 20 -7.75 15.52 34.17
CA ALA A 20 -7.49 14.69 33.01
C ALA A 20 -8.56 15.02 31.96
N GLU A 21 -8.20 15.90 31.03
CA GLU A 21 -8.99 16.14 29.82
C GLU A 21 -9.06 14.81 29.06
N ALA A 22 -10.24 14.22 28.98
CA ALA A 22 -10.46 13.01 28.19
C ALA A 22 -10.20 13.36 26.72
N ALA A 23 -9.21 12.70 26.12
CA ALA A 23 -8.89 12.86 24.72
C ALA A 23 -10.16 12.58 23.88
N PRO A 24 -10.47 13.41 22.86
CA PRO A 24 -11.58 13.15 21.96
C PRO A 24 -11.39 11.80 21.25
N PRO A 25 -12.49 11.13 20.83
CA PRO A 25 -12.42 9.84 20.17
C PRO A 25 -11.57 9.97 18.90
N ASP A 26 -10.56 9.09 18.77
CA ASP A 26 -9.60 9.07 17.67
C ASP A 26 -10.32 9.18 16.32
N ALA A 27 -10.14 10.31 15.63
CA ALA A 27 -10.37 10.35 14.19
C ALA A 27 -9.57 9.18 13.57
N PRO A 28 -10.10 8.49 12.54
CA PRO A 28 -9.33 7.45 11.85
C PRO A 28 -7.98 8.05 11.50
N ASP A 29 -6.93 7.49 12.10
CA ASP A 29 -5.57 7.99 11.97
C ASP A 29 -5.24 8.07 10.47
N GLU A 30 -5.33 9.28 9.88
CA GLU A 30 -5.13 9.49 8.44
C GLU A 30 -3.73 9.09 7.99
N GLN A 31 -2.83 8.79 8.94
CA GLN A 31 -1.50 8.25 8.70
C GLN A 31 -1.50 6.73 8.51
N ARG A 32 -2.54 6.01 8.96
CA ARG A 32 -2.62 4.56 8.82
C ARG A 32 -3.12 4.15 7.46
N VAL A 33 -2.56 3.04 7.00
CA VAL A 33 -3.06 2.28 5.87
C VAL A 33 -4.11 1.30 6.39
N ALA A 34 -5.33 1.47 5.91
CA ALA A 34 -6.45 0.59 6.20
C ALA A 34 -7.18 0.35 4.88
N ILE A 35 -6.64 -0.54 4.04
CA ILE A 35 -7.17 -0.90 2.72
C ILE A 35 -7.64 -2.36 2.77
N THR A 36 -8.77 -2.65 2.13
CA THR A 36 -9.30 -4.00 1.98
C THR A 36 -9.92 -4.17 0.60
N LEU A 37 -10.12 -5.41 0.15
CA LEU A 37 -10.95 -5.65 -1.04
C LEU A 37 -12.39 -5.24 -0.74
N ALA A 38 -13.01 -4.52 -1.68
CA ALA A 38 -14.41 -4.14 -1.61
C ALA A 38 -15.33 -5.37 -1.61
N ASP A 39 -14.98 -6.36 -2.44
CA ASP A 39 -15.57 -7.70 -2.41
C ASP A 39 -14.52 -8.71 -1.90
N PRO A 40 -14.68 -9.26 -0.68
CA PRO A 40 -13.79 -10.27 -0.12
C PRO A 40 -13.69 -11.56 -0.95
N ALA A 41 -14.68 -11.84 -1.82
CA ALA A 41 -14.65 -13.00 -2.70
C ALA A 41 -13.85 -12.76 -3.99
N CYS A 42 -13.47 -11.51 -4.28
CA CYS A 42 -12.72 -11.20 -5.49
C CYS A 42 -11.29 -11.75 -5.42
N SER A 43 -10.89 -12.49 -6.45
CA SER A 43 -9.55 -13.05 -6.56
C SER A 43 -8.72 -12.23 -7.53
N THR A 44 -7.71 -11.51 -7.03
CA THR A 44 -6.80 -10.68 -7.84
C THR A 44 -5.83 -11.52 -8.69
N GLU A 45 -5.74 -12.83 -8.45
CA GLU A 45 -5.05 -13.78 -9.32
C GLU A 45 -5.88 -14.15 -10.56
N LYS A 46 -7.21 -14.03 -10.48
CA LYS A 46 -8.15 -14.48 -11.52
C LYS A 46 -8.90 -13.34 -12.20
N SER A 47 -8.97 -12.18 -11.56
CA SER A 47 -9.70 -11.01 -12.04
C SER A 47 -8.80 -9.77 -12.03
N THR A 48 -8.83 -9.02 -13.12
CA THR A 48 -8.20 -7.69 -13.24
C THR A 48 -9.10 -6.57 -12.71
N GLN A 49 -10.33 -6.89 -12.28
CA GLN A 49 -11.38 -5.93 -11.94
C GLN A 49 -11.65 -5.82 -10.43
N CYS A 50 -10.82 -6.44 -9.59
CA CYS A 50 -10.98 -6.32 -8.14
C CYS A 50 -10.78 -4.87 -7.70
N LEU A 51 -11.64 -4.43 -6.78
CA LEU A 51 -11.60 -3.08 -6.22
C LEU A 51 -11.13 -3.13 -4.76
N CYS A 52 -10.34 -2.13 -4.36
CA CYS A 52 -9.98 -1.87 -2.97
C CYS A 52 -10.75 -0.66 -2.43
N VAL A 53 -11.15 -0.73 -1.17
CA VAL A 53 -11.69 0.38 -0.39
C VAL A 53 -10.84 0.66 0.84
N GLY A 54 -10.74 1.92 1.25
CA GLY A 54 -10.14 2.31 2.52
C GLY A 54 -9.32 3.59 2.49
N THR A 55 -8.38 3.70 3.44
CA THR A 55 -7.48 4.86 3.59
C THR A 55 -6.05 4.44 3.24
N PRO A 56 -5.38 5.11 2.27
CA PRO A 56 -4.01 4.76 1.87
C PRO A 56 -2.93 5.35 2.79
N GLY A 57 -3.30 5.99 3.89
CA GLY A 57 -2.38 6.66 4.79
C GLY A 57 -1.62 7.79 4.09
N THR A 58 -0.35 7.93 4.44
CA THR A 58 0.56 8.92 3.86
C THR A 58 0.94 8.68 2.39
N ALA A 59 0.43 7.63 1.75
CA ALA A 59 0.63 7.36 0.31
C ALA A 59 -0.35 8.14 -0.58
N ALA A 60 -1.34 8.83 0.01
CA ALA A 60 -2.36 9.58 -0.73
C ALA A 60 -1.78 10.52 -1.81
N PRO A 61 -0.74 11.35 -1.57
CA PRO A 61 -0.16 12.21 -2.60
C PRO A 61 0.38 11.42 -3.81
N GLN A 62 1.13 10.35 -3.56
CA GLN A 62 1.75 9.53 -4.60
C GLN A 62 0.72 8.75 -5.43
N LEU A 63 -0.40 8.37 -4.81
CA LEU A 63 -1.55 7.79 -5.52
C LEU A 63 -2.30 8.85 -6.35
N GLY A 64 -2.43 10.06 -5.81
CA GLY A 64 -3.01 11.20 -6.54
C GLY A 64 -2.19 11.59 -7.78
N GLU A 65 -0.86 11.48 -7.74
CA GLU A 65 0.02 11.75 -8.88
C GLU A 65 -0.27 10.87 -10.10
N ILE A 66 -0.64 9.60 -9.90
CA ILE A 66 -1.03 8.68 -10.98
C ILE A 66 -2.54 8.73 -11.27
N GLY A 67 -3.27 9.63 -10.61
CA GLY A 67 -4.69 9.89 -10.83
C GLY A 67 -5.64 8.86 -10.22
N VAL A 68 -5.22 8.13 -9.19
CA VAL A 68 -6.13 7.32 -8.37
C VAL A 68 -7.13 8.25 -7.69
N ASP A 69 -8.43 7.96 -7.85
CA ASP A 69 -9.48 8.72 -7.16
C ASP A 69 -9.53 8.33 -5.68
N LEU A 70 -8.97 9.20 -4.83
CA LEU A 70 -8.89 8.99 -3.39
C LEU A 70 -10.26 9.02 -2.70
N ASN A 71 -11.26 9.69 -3.26
CA ASN A 71 -12.61 9.69 -2.72
C ASN A 71 -13.35 8.40 -3.08
N ALA A 72 -13.16 7.90 -4.32
CA ALA A 72 -13.64 6.59 -4.72
C ALA A 72 -12.97 5.50 -3.88
N LEU A 73 -11.64 5.56 -3.66
CA LEU A 73 -10.94 4.62 -2.79
C LEU A 73 -11.56 4.58 -1.38
N LYS A 74 -12.00 5.71 -0.83
CA LYS A 74 -12.65 5.74 0.49
C LYS A 74 -14.06 5.14 0.50
N THR A 75 -14.83 5.26 -0.59
CA THR A 75 -16.29 5.07 -0.55
C THR A 75 -16.87 4.05 -1.54
N GLY A 76 -16.29 3.91 -2.73
CA GLY A 76 -16.85 3.10 -3.83
C GLY A 76 -15.90 2.04 -4.40
N GLY A 77 -14.61 2.15 -4.09
CA GLY A 77 -13.57 1.25 -4.53
C GLY A 77 -12.82 1.74 -5.77
N VAL A 78 -11.53 1.41 -5.84
CA VAL A 78 -10.68 1.64 -7.01
C VAL A 78 -9.94 0.35 -7.37
N PRO A 79 -9.58 0.13 -8.64
CA PRO A 79 -8.80 -1.04 -9.02
C PRO A 79 -7.52 -1.16 -8.18
N CYS A 80 -7.23 -2.37 -7.71
CA CYS A 80 -6.03 -2.63 -6.93
C CYS A 80 -5.64 -4.11 -6.97
N VAL A 81 -4.39 -4.39 -6.61
CA VAL A 81 -3.90 -5.74 -6.35
C VAL A 81 -3.20 -5.77 -4.99
N PRO A 82 -3.88 -6.25 -3.93
CA PRO A 82 -3.21 -6.57 -2.67
C PRO A 82 -2.30 -7.79 -2.80
N GLY A 83 -1.20 -7.79 -2.03
CA GLY A 83 -0.26 -8.91 -1.92
C GLY A 83 0.77 -8.67 -0.81
N ASP A 84 1.63 -9.64 -0.53
CA ASP A 84 2.81 -9.53 0.33
C ASP A 84 4.05 -9.66 -0.58
N PHE A 85 4.43 -8.55 -1.20
CA PHE A 85 5.43 -8.56 -2.28
C PHE A 85 6.85 -8.59 -1.73
N ASP A 86 7.07 -8.00 -0.55
CA ASP A 86 8.35 -8.04 0.13
C ASP A 86 8.52 -9.21 1.13
N LYS A 87 7.47 -9.99 1.36
CA LYS A 87 7.47 -11.19 2.22
C LYS A 87 7.73 -10.85 3.69
N ASP A 88 7.24 -9.71 4.16
CA ASP A 88 7.34 -9.30 5.57
C ASP A 88 6.12 -9.73 6.40
N GLY A 89 5.11 -10.32 5.76
CA GLY A 89 3.89 -10.82 6.40
C GLY A 89 2.81 -9.75 6.58
N GLN A 90 3.04 -8.52 6.11
CA GLN A 90 2.06 -7.44 6.06
C GLN A 90 1.54 -7.26 4.63
N PRO A 91 0.31 -6.75 4.45
CA PRO A 91 -0.24 -6.52 3.13
C PRO A 91 0.33 -5.24 2.48
N ASP A 92 0.76 -5.36 1.24
CA ASP A 92 1.09 -4.31 0.29
C ASP A 92 -0.03 -4.15 -0.74
N TYR A 93 -0.06 -3.02 -1.46
CA TYR A 93 -1.14 -2.69 -2.40
C TYR A 93 -0.60 -2.04 -3.66
N ALA A 94 -0.83 -2.69 -4.81
CA ALA A 94 -0.56 -2.10 -6.12
C ALA A 94 -1.80 -1.38 -6.65
N PHE A 95 -1.64 -0.11 -7.03
CA PHE A 95 -2.69 0.72 -7.61
C PHE A 95 -2.28 1.13 -9.02
N PRO A 96 -3.03 0.69 -10.05
CA PRO A 96 -2.90 1.27 -11.38
C PRO A 96 -3.50 2.67 -11.42
N GLY A 97 -3.01 3.49 -12.33
CA GLY A 97 -3.38 4.89 -12.48
C GLY A 97 -4.77 5.11 -13.07
N LYS A 98 -5.06 6.38 -13.34
CA LYS A 98 -6.33 6.84 -13.90
C LYS A 98 -6.74 6.08 -15.16
N ASP A 99 -8.03 5.82 -15.28
CA ASP A 99 -8.67 5.18 -16.44
C ASP A 99 -8.13 3.76 -16.72
N TYR A 100 -7.59 3.09 -15.69
CA TYR A 100 -7.10 1.71 -15.79
C TYR A 100 -8.12 0.77 -16.41
N SER A 101 -7.69 0.10 -17.48
CA SER A 101 -8.42 -0.99 -18.12
C SER A 101 -7.45 -1.86 -18.92
N CYS A 102 -7.86 -3.08 -19.21
CA CYS A 102 -7.11 -4.03 -20.06
C CYS A 102 -6.88 -3.58 -21.52
N ASN A 103 -7.27 -2.35 -21.87
CA ASN A 103 -7.10 -1.77 -23.20
C ASN A 103 -6.21 -0.52 -23.19
N GLN A 104 -5.71 -0.10 -22.02
CA GLN A 104 -4.90 1.09 -21.86
C GLN A 104 -3.78 0.86 -20.86
N SER A 105 -2.56 1.23 -21.24
CA SER A 105 -1.41 1.19 -20.35
C SER A 105 -1.38 2.41 -19.44
N VAL A 106 -1.24 2.17 -18.13
CA VAL A 106 -1.20 3.21 -17.09
C VAL A 106 -0.07 2.96 -16.10
N PRO A 107 0.47 3.99 -15.45
CA PRO A 107 1.48 3.81 -14.41
C PRO A 107 0.91 3.08 -13.20
N VAL A 108 1.79 2.40 -12.44
CA VAL A 108 1.42 1.72 -11.18
C VAL A 108 2.26 2.24 -10.03
N ARG A 109 1.61 2.44 -8.88
CA ARG A 109 2.27 2.67 -7.59
C ARG A 109 1.98 1.51 -6.66
N VAL A 110 3.02 0.95 -6.05
CA VAL A 110 2.90 -0.08 -5.03
C VAL A 110 3.21 0.54 -3.67
N VAL A 111 2.22 0.50 -2.79
CA VAL A 111 2.31 0.95 -1.40
C VAL A 111 2.76 -0.25 -0.57
N PHE A 112 4.00 -0.20 -0.10
CA PHE A 112 4.52 -1.17 0.86
C PHE A 112 4.13 -0.74 2.26
N THR A 113 3.66 -1.67 3.09
CA THR A 113 3.24 -1.33 4.46
C THR A 113 4.11 -1.98 5.52
N LYS A 114 4.08 -1.40 6.72
CA LYS A 114 4.66 -2.00 7.92
C LYS A 114 3.89 -1.53 9.12
N ASN A 115 3.34 -2.46 9.89
CA ASN A 115 2.55 -2.18 11.10
C ASN A 115 1.39 -1.20 10.81
N GLY A 116 0.69 -1.39 9.69
CA GLY A 116 -0.43 -0.54 9.28
C GLY A 116 -0.06 0.89 8.87
N LYS A 117 1.21 1.16 8.57
CA LYS A 117 1.69 2.45 8.06
C LYS A 117 2.41 2.26 6.74
N VAL A 118 2.48 3.32 5.93
CA VAL A 118 3.26 3.31 4.70
C VAL A 118 4.74 3.20 5.06
N ARG A 119 5.41 2.18 4.52
CA ARG A 119 6.86 1.99 4.60
C ARG A 119 7.55 2.70 3.45
N GLU A 120 7.09 2.46 2.23
CA GLU A 120 7.56 3.10 1.01
C GLU A 120 6.49 3.02 -0.08
N VAL A 121 6.61 3.87 -1.11
CA VAL A 121 5.79 3.78 -2.32
C VAL A 121 6.74 3.69 -3.51
N LEU A 122 6.64 2.60 -4.28
CA LEU A 122 7.50 2.36 -5.44
C LEU A 122 6.70 2.28 -6.72
N ALA A 123 7.28 2.79 -7.81
CA ALA A 123 6.72 2.63 -9.15
C ALA A 123 7.08 1.25 -9.71
N LEU A 124 6.18 0.69 -10.54
CA LEU A 124 6.62 -0.33 -11.50
C LEU A 124 7.51 0.31 -12.58
N PRO A 125 8.45 -0.45 -13.17
CA PRO A 125 9.38 0.08 -14.17
C PRO A 125 8.73 0.33 -15.54
N ARG A 126 7.45 -0.01 -15.70
CA ARG A 126 6.66 0.13 -16.92
C ARG A 126 5.21 0.40 -16.55
N ASP A 127 4.50 1.01 -17.48
CA ASP A 127 3.05 1.07 -17.48
C ASP A 127 2.47 -0.33 -17.76
N VAL A 128 1.26 -0.58 -17.29
CA VAL A 128 0.57 -1.87 -17.37
C VAL A 128 -0.86 -1.71 -17.85
N SER A 129 -1.44 -2.74 -18.47
CA SER A 129 -2.85 -2.71 -18.88
C SER A 129 -3.72 -3.78 -18.20
N CYS A 130 -3.22 -4.99 -17.99
CA CYS A 130 -3.95 -6.12 -17.39
C CYS A 130 -3.22 -6.65 -16.16
N LEU A 131 -3.17 -5.83 -15.11
CA LEU A 131 -2.51 -6.12 -13.85
C LEU A 131 -3.27 -7.15 -13.01
N GLN A 132 -2.57 -8.19 -12.56
CA GLN A 132 -3.04 -9.21 -11.62
C GLN A 132 -1.96 -9.58 -10.61
N LEU A 133 -2.38 -10.29 -9.56
CA LEU A 133 -1.47 -10.92 -8.61
C LEU A 133 -0.75 -12.09 -9.29
N TYR A 134 0.58 -12.06 -9.25
CA TYR A 134 1.41 -13.21 -9.61
C TYR A 134 1.66 -14.07 -8.37
N ALA A 135 0.83 -15.09 -8.19
CA ALA A 135 0.94 -16.00 -7.04
C ALA A 135 2.29 -16.73 -6.99
N PRO A 136 2.72 -17.23 -5.81
CA PRO A 136 3.85 -18.13 -5.72
C PRO A 136 3.63 -19.38 -6.59
N ARG A 137 4.65 -19.78 -7.35
CA ARG A 137 4.58 -20.91 -8.28
C ARG A 137 5.83 -21.78 -8.19
N PRO A 138 5.70 -23.10 -7.93
CA PRO A 138 6.85 -24.00 -7.81
C PRO A 138 7.47 -24.36 -9.17
N ARG A 139 6.73 -24.14 -10.27
CA ARG A 139 7.14 -24.41 -11.65
C ARG A 139 7.00 -23.15 -12.48
N LYS A 140 7.70 -23.11 -13.63
CA LYS A 140 7.51 -22.04 -14.60
C LYS A 140 6.07 -22.04 -15.12
N GLY A 141 5.58 -20.87 -15.53
CA GLY A 141 4.29 -20.75 -16.20
C GLY A 141 4.29 -21.36 -17.60
N PRO A 142 3.11 -21.45 -18.24
CA PRO A 142 2.95 -22.06 -19.56
C PRO A 142 3.83 -21.47 -20.65
N HIS A 143 4.20 -20.19 -20.52
CA HIS A 143 4.99 -19.47 -21.51
C HIS A 143 6.40 -19.12 -21.04
N GLY A 144 6.85 -19.75 -19.95
CA GLY A 144 8.20 -19.58 -19.41
C GLY A 144 8.29 -18.59 -18.25
N GLU A 145 7.15 -18.06 -17.78
CA GLU A 145 7.07 -17.17 -16.63
C GLU A 145 7.80 -17.77 -15.42
N PRO A 146 8.51 -16.98 -14.61
CA PRO A 146 9.44 -17.49 -13.62
C PRO A 146 8.73 -18.30 -12.51
N LYS A 147 9.31 -19.45 -12.15
CA LYS A 147 9.01 -20.05 -10.85
C LYS A 147 9.42 -19.09 -9.73
N THR A 148 8.63 -18.99 -8.67
CA THR A 148 8.90 -18.08 -7.56
C THR A 148 8.25 -18.59 -6.28
N ALA A 149 8.90 -18.35 -5.13
CA ALA A 149 8.32 -18.57 -3.81
C ALA A 149 7.67 -17.30 -3.23
N ARG A 150 7.71 -16.18 -3.95
CA ARG A 150 7.16 -14.87 -3.54
C ARG A 150 5.99 -14.51 -4.42
N GLN A 151 5.07 -13.71 -3.87
CA GLN A 151 4.10 -13.00 -4.68
C GLN A 151 4.79 -11.93 -5.53
N GLY A 152 4.14 -11.57 -6.63
CA GLY A 152 4.56 -10.48 -7.50
C GLY A 152 3.35 -9.92 -8.23
N LEU A 153 3.61 -9.21 -9.32
CA LEU A 153 2.57 -8.71 -10.20
C LEU A 153 2.79 -9.28 -11.60
N VAL A 154 1.72 -9.43 -12.35
CA VAL A 154 1.77 -9.81 -13.75
C VAL A 154 0.87 -8.89 -14.54
N ASP A 155 1.38 -8.48 -15.70
CA ASP A 155 0.61 -7.78 -16.71
C ASP A 155 0.47 -8.69 -17.93
N TRP A 156 -0.78 -9.01 -18.28
CA TRP A 156 -1.12 -9.88 -19.40
C TRP A 156 -1.28 -9.15 -20.74
N GLY A 157 -1.17 -7.81 -20.77
CA GLY A 157 -1.58 -7.03 -21.94
C GLY A 157 -0.56 -5.99 -22.40
N GLU A 158 0.26 -6.35 -23.38
CA GLU A 158 0.62 -5.53 -24.55
C GLU A 158 1.34 -6.43 -25.58
N GLY A 159 0.81 -6.58 -26.79
CA GLY A 159 1.56 -7.07 -27.96
C GLY A 159 2.16 -8.48 -27.90
N ASN A 160 1.40 -9.50 -27.52
CA ASN A 160 1.84 -10.90 -27.39
C ASN A 160 2.90 -11.15 -26.30
N ALA A 161 2.99 -10.27 -25.30
CA ALA A 161 3.94 -10.42 -24.20
C ALA A 161 3.24 -10.37 -22.83
N THR A 162 3.68 -11.27 -21.95
CA THR A 162 3.38 -11.29 -20.53
C THR A 162 4.57 -10.69 -19.77
N TRP A 163 4.30 -9.71 -18.90
CA TRP A 163 5.31 -9.12 -18.04
C TRP A 163 5.12 -9.56 -16.61
N VAL A 164 6.15 -10.14 -16.00
CA VAL A 164 6.15 -10.54 -14.59
C VAL A 164 7.08 -9.64 -13.80
N TYR A 165 6.57 -9.06 -12.73
CA TYR A 165 7.25 -8.14 -11.83
C TYR A 165 7.46 -8.80 -10.47
N LEU A 166 8.71 -9.03 -10.11
CA LEU A 166 9.12 -9.61 -8.84
C LEU A 166 9.92 -8.58 -8.05
N PHE A 167 9.50 -8.29 -6.83
CA PHE A 167 10.27 -7.41 -5.94
C PHE A 167 11.47 -8.16 -5.37
N ASN A 168 12.66 -7.54 -5.38
CA ASN A 168 13.89 -8.15 -4.86
C ASN A 168 14.29 -7.64 -3.46
N GLY A 169 13.43 -6.85 -2.82
CA GLY A 169 13.73 -6.18 -1.54
C GLY A 169 14.26 -4.75 -1.69
N LYS A 170 14.55 -4.30 -2.92
CA LYS A 170 14.98 -2.92 -3.21
C LYS A 170 14.26 -2.31 -4.40
N LYS A 171 14.00 -3.11 -5.43
CA LYS A 171 13.33 -2.67 -6.66
C LYS A 171 12.56 -3.81 -7.30
N TRP A 172 11.66 -3.44 -8.21
CA TRP A 172 10.97 -4.35 -9.10
C TRP A 172 11.90 -4.84 -10.21
N ALA A 173 12.00 -6.15 -10.37
CA ALA A 173 12.58 -6.79 -11.55
C ALA A 173 11.45 -7.20 -12.48
N ALA A 174 11.47 -6.69 -13.72
CA ALA A 174 10.53 -7.06 -14.76
C ALA A 174 11.15 -8.11 -15.69
N THR A 175 10.40 -9.15 -15.99
CA THR A 175 10.76 -10.16 -17.00
C THR A 175 9.63 -10.28 -18.01
N THR A 176 9.97 -10.38 -19.29
CA THR A 176 9.00 -10.55 -20.37
C THR A 176 9.02 -11.99 -20.88
N HIS A 177 7.83 -12.50 -21.21
CA HIS A 177 7.60 -13.83 -21.73
C HIS A 177 6.60 -13.72 -22.88
N PRO A 178 6.66 -14.57 -23.90
CA PRO A 178 5.59 -14.63 -24.89
C PRO A 178 4.24 -14.90 -24.21
N SER A 179 3.14 -14.30 -24.66
CA SER A 179 1.79 -14.64 -24.15
C SER A 179 1.07 -15.61 -25.08
N GLU A 180 1.51 -15.71 -26.35
CA GLU A 180 1.12 -16.73 -27.31
C GLU A 180 2.29 -17.03 -28.26
N SER A 181 2.66 -18.31 -28.39
CA SER A 181 3.30 -18.79 -29.63
C SER A 181 2.17 -19.15 -30.59
N ARG A 182 2.03 -18.41 -31.70
CA ARG A 182 1.33 -18.97 -32.87
C ARG A 182 2.09 -20.18 -33.40
#